data_AF-A0A942N3X8-F1
#
_entry.id   AF-A0A942N3X8-F1
#
_cell.length_a   1.000
_cell.length_b   1.000
_cell.length_c   1.000
_cell.angle_alpha   90.00
_cell.angle_beta   90.00
_cell.angle_gamma   90.00
#
_symmetry.space_group_name_H-M   'P 1'
#
loop_
_entity.id
_entity.type
_entity.pdbx_description
1 polymer ?
#
loop_
_entity_poly.entity_id
_entity_poly.type
_entity_poly.pdbx_seq_one_letter_code
_entity_poly.pdbx_strand_id
1 'polypeptide(L)'
;MKKLFIPFLILYVGVLNAQTINIKEKIEYIPGVYFKDIDQVFDQFTGTYRYQNGNQLFEIKFQKKVFVPINGVLNCHIDMLVGGYKHVLNGTELHNGLAQTGTFTNPFFELCNSHIIQIGPAPGCNECNVGESFIIGGINNPGGNASSTFYARKIIHNGLPAISILIHHSIGGAPENNPTPTNLYPLGKFIMVKVD
;
A
#
# COMPACT_ATOMS: atom_id res chain seq x y z
N MET A 1 5.26 -63.17 -33.11
CA MET A 1 5.58 -61.79 -33.54
C MET A 1 5.70 -60.92 -32.28
N LYS A 2 6.88 -60.36 -32.02
CA LYS A 2 7.19 -59.59 -30.80
C LYS A 2 6.43 -58.26 -30.82
N LYS A 3 5.61 -57.99 -29.81
CA LYS A 3 4.91 -56.71 -29.65
C LYS A 3 5.92 -55.66 -29.19
N LEU A 4 6.22 -54.69 -30.05
CA LEU A 4 7.08 -53.56 -29.75
C LEU A 4 6.31 -52.60 -28.83
N PHE A 5 6.65 -52.57 -27.54
CA PHE A 5 6.14 -51.57 -26.60
C PHE A 5 7.02 -50.33 -26.73
N ILE A 6 6.52 -49.28 -27.37
CA ILE A 6 7.18 -47.97 -27.43
C ILE A 6 6.70 -47.18 -26.20
N PRO A 7 7.55 -46.88 -25.20
CA PRO A 7 7.14 -46.01 -24.12
C PRO A 7 7.01 -44.59 -24.67
N PHE A 8 5.81 -44.02 -24.54
CA PHE A 8 5.55 -42.63 -24.87
C PHE A 8 6.25 -41.76 -23.83
N LEU A 9 7.41 -41.20 -24.18
CA LEU A 9 8.12 -40.24 -23.33
C LEU A 9 7.30 -38.95 -23.32
N ILE A 10 6.48 -38.75 -22.29
CA ILE A 10 5.77 -37.49 -22.06
C ILE A 10 6.81 -36.43 -21.73
N LEU A 11 7.14 -35.58 -22.72
CA LEU A 11 7.95 -34.39 -22.50
C LEU A 11 7.11 -33.38 -21.71
N TYR A 12 7.25 -33.40 -20.38
CA TYR A 12 6.65 -32.40 -19.51
C TYR A 12 7.43 -31.10 -19.72
N VAL A 13 6.91 -30.23 -20.59
CA VAL A 13 7.41 -28.85 -20.69
C VAL A 13 6.96 -28.14 -19.43
N GLY A 14 7.79 -28.19 -18.40
CA GLY A 14 7.59 -27.43 -17.17
C GLY A 14 7.61 -25.95 -17.53
N VAL A 15 6.44 -25.31 -17.49
CA VAL A 15 6.36 -23.85 -17.58
C VAL A 15 7.05 -23.32 -16.32
N LEU A 16 8.20 -22.65 -16.48
CA LEU A 16 8.88 -21.91 -15.43
C LEU A 16 7.98 -20.75 -14.99
N ASN A 17 7.00 -21.05 -14.15
CA ASN A 17 6.23 -20.04 -13.46
C ASN A 17 6.98 -19.65 -12.18
N ALA A 18 7.10 -18.35 -11.92
CA ALA A 18 7.59 -17.86 -10.65
C ALA A 18 6.75 -18.48 -9.51
N GLN A 19 7.40 -18.89 -8.42
CA GLN A 19 6.71 -19.35 -7.22
C GLN A 19 5.78 -18.22 -6.73
N THR A 20 4.51 -18.53 -6.50
CA THR A 20 3.55 -17.57 -5.94
C THR A 20 3.45 -17.77 -4.44
N ILE A 21 3.60 -16.70 -3.66
CA ILE A 21 3.56 -16.69 -2.19
C ILE A 21 2.48 -15.71 -1.74
N ASN A 22 1.70 -16.06 -0.71
CA ASN A 22 0.72 -15.12 -0.15
C ASN A 22 1.44 -13.97 0.57
N ILE A 23 1.08 -12.72 0.28
CA ILE A 23 1.67 -11.54 0.92
C ILE A 23 1.42 -11.45 2.44
N LYS A 24 0.47 -12.22 2.98
CA LYS A 24 0.27 -12.34 4.43
C LYS A 24 1.27 -13.26 5.12
N GLU A 25 1.90 -14.16 4.37
CA GLU A 25 2.94 -15.02 4.93
C GLU A 25 4.18 -14.15 5.24
N LYS A 26 4.83 -14.41 6.37
CA LYS A 26 6.05 -13.66 6.75
C LYS A 26 7.05 -13.78 5.61
N ILE A 27 7.32 -12.66 4.95
CA ILE A 27 8.17 -12.62 3.76
C ILE A 27 9.61 -12.85 4.19
N GLU A 28 10.10 -14.08 4.01
CA GLU A 28 11.49 -14.23 3.61
C GLU A 28 11.59 -13.75 2.16
N TYR A 29 12.50 -12.82 1.95
CA TYR A 29 12.73 -12.19 0.66
C TYR A 29 13.39 -13.18 -0.31
N ILE A 30 12.56 -13.97 -0.98
CA ILE A 30 13.02 -14.99 -1.93
C ILE A 30 13.11 -14.36 -3.34
N PRO A 31 14.28 -14.38 -3.99
CA PRO A 31 14.40 -13.81 -5.32
C PRO A 31 13.55 -14.53 -6.37
N GLY A 32 13.02 -13.78 -7.35
CA GLY A 32 12.30 -14.36 -8.49
C GLY A 32 10.87 -14.87 -8.20
N VAL A 33 10.32 -14.60 -7.01
CA VAL A 33 8.96 -15.00 -6.65
C VAL A 33 7.92 -13.92 -6.96
N TYR A 34 6.65 -14.31 -6.93
CA TYR A 34 5.51 -13.41 -6.99
C TYR A 34 4.77 -13.41 -5.64
N PHE A 35 4.84 -12.29 -4.92
CA PHE A 35 4.08 -12.05 -3.70
C PHE A 35 2.69 -11.53 -4.04
N LYS A 36 1.68 -12.38 -3.88
CA LYS A 36 0.31 -12.13 -4.31
C LYS A 36 -0.60 -11.84 -3.12
N ASP A 37 -1.52 -10.89 -3.27
CA ASP A 37 -2.61 -10.66 -2.31
C ASP A 37 -3.72 -11.69 -2.55
N ILE A 38 -3.46 -12.94 -2.15
CA ILE A 38 -4.36 -14.08 -2.37
C ILE A 38 -5.69 -13.88 -1.66
N ASP A 39 -5.67 -13.27 -0.47
CA ASP A 39 -6.85 -13.06 0.36
C ASP A 39 -7.61 -11.76 0.05
N GLN A 40 -7.24 -11.06 -1.02
CA GLN A 40 -7.94 -9.85 -1.48
C GLN A 40 -8.04 -8.76 -0.40
N VAL A 41 -7.03 -8.63 0.46
CA VAL A 41 -7.06 -7.61 1.51
C VAL A 41 -7.02 -6.22 0.90
N PHE A 42 -6.21 -6.01 -0.14
CA PHE A 42 -6.07 -4.70 -0.77
C PHE A 42 -7.35 -4.23 -1.44
N ASP A 43 -8.15 -5.16 -1.98
CA ASP A 43 -9.42 -4.85 -2.65
C ASP A 43 -10.37 -4.12 -1.69
N GLN A 44 -10.35 -4.48 -0.41
CA GLN A 44 -11.20 -3.88 0.63
C GLN A 44 -10.86 -2.41 0.91
N PHE A 45 -9.63 -1.98 0.61
CA PHE A 45 -9.17 -0.60 0.83
C PHE A 45 -9.29 0.28 -0.41
N THR A 46 -9.56 -0.28 -1.59
CA THR A 46 -9.63 0.50 -2.83
C THR A 46 -10.71 1.60 -2.82
N GLY A 47 -10.41 2.68 -3.54
CA GLY A 47 -11.28 3.84 -3.75
C GLY A 47 -10.84 5.08 -3.01
N THR A 48 -11.74 6.06 -2.97
CA THR A 48 -11.48 7.43 -2.55
C THR A 48 -12.13 7.70 -1.21
N TYR A 49 -11.37 8.27 -0.28
CA TYR A 49 -11.80 8.60 1.05
C TYR A 49 -11.56 10.07 1.32
N ARG A 50 -12.52 10.71 2.00
CA ARG A 50 -12.52 12.14 2.28
C ARG A 50 -12.67 12.40 3.78
N TYR A 51 -11.81 13.28 4.28
CA TYR A 51 -11.96 13.95 5.56
C TYR A 51 -12.23 15.43 5.32
N GLN A 52 -13.25 15.96 5.99
CA GLN A 52 -13.57 17.38 6.00
C GLN A 52 -13.80 17.81 7.45
N ASN A 53 -13.05 18.80 7.91
CA ASN A 53 -13.29 19.45 9.18
C ASN A 53 -12.93 20.94 9.09
N GLY A 54 -13.92 21.81 9.27
CA GLY A 54 -13.76 23.25 9.06
C GLY A 54 -13.17 23.55 7.69
N ASN A 55 -12.04 24.25 7.67
CA ASN A 55 -11.34 24.70 6.46
C ASN A 55 -10.32 23.68 5.91
N GLN A 56 -10.29 22.46 6.45
CA GLN A 56 -9.39 21.40 6.01
C GLN A 56 -10.15 20.33 5.23
N LEU A 57 -9.71 20.11 3.99
CA LEU A 57 -10.11 18.98 3.16
C LEU A 57 -8.88 18.10 2.94
N PHE A 58 -8.99 16.82 3.27
CA PHE A 58 -7.97 15.83 2.99
C PHE A 58 -8.60 14.62 2.32
N GLU A 59 -8.11 14.27 1.13
CA GLU A 59 -8.58 13.13 0.35
C GLU A 59 -7.43 12.18 0.07
N ILE A 60 -7.73 10.88 0.12
CA ILE A 60 -6.81 9.81 -0.26
C ILE A 60 -7.52 8.91 -1.26
N LYS A 61 -6.84 8.52 -2.32
CA LYS A 61 -7.32 7.52 -3.27
C LYS A 61 -6.37 6.33 -3.30
N PHE A 62 -6.88 5.18 -2.91
CA PHE A 62 -6.17 3.90 -2.98
C PHE A 62 -6.57 3.11 -4.23
N GLN A 63 -5.60 2.44 -4.83
CA GLN A 63 -5.76 1.49 -5.91
C GLN A 63 -4.91 0.26 -5.67
N LYS A 64 -5.43 -0.91 -6.02
CA LYS A 64 -4.65 -2.14 -6.09
C LYS A 64 -3.91 -2.17 -7.43
N LYS A 65 -2.63 -2.51 -7.39
CA LYS A 65 -1.83 -2.89 -8.55
C LYS A 65 -1.39 -4.33 -8.38
N VAL A 66 -1.43 -5.07 -9.47
CA VAL A 66 -1.02 -6.48 -9.48
C VAL A 66 0.29 -6.62 -10.24
N PHE A 67 1.11 -7.58 -9.82
CA PHE A 67 2.33 -7.96 -10.54
C PHE A 67 3.30 -6.79 -10.77
N VAL A 68 3.50 -5.94 -9.75
CA VAL A 68 4.45 -4.82 -9.81
C VAL A 68 5.88 -5.35 -9.72
N PRO A 69 6.77 -5.03 -10.67
CA PRO A 69 8.15 -5.48 -10.63
C PRO A 69 8.97 -4.73 -9.57
N ILE A 70 9.68 -5.46 -8.72
CA ILE A 70 10.63 -4.94 -7.75
C ILE A 70 12.03 -5.35 -8.19
N ASN A 71 12.74 -4.41 -8.81
CA ASN A 71 14.09 -4.61 -9.31
C ASN A 71 15.13 -4.49 -8.18
N GLY A 72 16.31 -5.08 -8.37
CA GLY A 72 17.41 -5.08 -7.39
C GLY A 72 17.69 -6.47 -6.84
N VAL A 73 18.08 -6.56 -5.56
CA VAL A 73 18.48 -7.83 -4.91
C VAL A 73 17.36 -8.87 -4.92
N LEU A 74 16.10 -8.43 -4.88
CA LEU A 74 14.94 -9.31 -4.84
C LEU A 74 14.53 -9.79 -6.23
N ASN A 75 14.60 -8.93 -7.25
CA ASN A 75 14.11 -9.23 -8.60
C ASN A 75 12.80 -10.04 -8.59
N CYS A 76 11.76 -9.50 -7.96
CA CYS A 76 10.51 -10.19 -7.68
C CYS A 76 9.31 -9.40 -8.22
N HIS A 77 8.11 -10.00 -8.16
CA HIS A 77 6.86 -9.30 -8.44
C HIS A 77 6.00 -9.25 -7.17
N ILE A 78 5.19 -8.21 -7.02
CA ILE A 78 4.33 -8.05 -5.85
C ILE A 78 3.02 -7.35 -6.19
N ASP A 79 1.92 -7.79 -5.56
CA ASP A 79 0.70 -6.99 -5.50
C ASP A 79 0.87 -5.85 -4.48
N MET A 80 0.40 -4.65 -4.82
CA MET A 80 0.57 -3.46 -3.98
C MET A 80 -0.72 -2.66 -3.87
N LEU A 81 -0.90 -2.01 -2.72
CA LEU A 81 -1.86 -0.92 -2.56
C LEU A 81 -1.11 0.40 -2.68
N VAL A 82 -1.42 1.16 -3.73
CA VAL A 82 -0.79 2.44 -4.04
C VAL A 82 -1.84 3.54 -4.05
N GLY A 83 -1.41 4.80 -3.99
CA GLY A 83 -2.35 5.90 -4.03
C GLY A 83 -1.73 7.27 -4.23
N GLY A 84 -2.60 8.27 -4.21
CA GLY A 84 -2.25 9.68 -4.13
C GLY A 84 -3.19 10.38 -3.15
N TYR A 85 -2.81 11.59 -2.75
CA TYR A 85 -3.61 12.39 -1.83
C TYR A 85 -3.86 13.80 -2.38
N LYS A 86 -4.90 14.44 -1.85
CA LYS A 86 -5.16 15.87 -2.03
C LYS A 86 -5.30 16.51 -0.66
N HIS A 87 -4.68 17.67 -0.49
CA HIS A 87 -4.79 18.45 0.74
C HIS A 87 -5.08 19.91 0.42
N VAL A 88 -6.18 20.42 0.96
CA VAL A 88 -6.57 21.83 0.88
C VAL A 88 -6.73 22.35 2.31
N LEU A 89 -6.10 23.48 2.60
CA LEU A 89 -6.16 24.13 3.89
C LEU A 89 -6.47 25.62 3.71
N ASN A 90 -7.51 26.12 4.36
CA ASN A 90 -7.92 27.53 4.27
C ASN A 90 -8.18 28.01 2.83
N GLY A 91 -8.73 27.13 1.99
CA GLY A 91 -9.02 27.41 0.59
C GLY A 91 -7.81 27.29 -0.36
N THR A 92 -6.61 27.11 0.16
CA THR A 92 -5.38 26.91 -0.64
C THR A 92 -5.15 25.43 -0.88
N GLU A 93 -5.04 25.02 -2.15
CA GLU A 93 -4.60 23.68 -2.52
C GLU A 93 -3.09 23.55 -2.27
N LEU A 94 -2.71 22.74 -1.29
CA LEU A 94 -1.31 22.48 -0.95
C LEU A 94 -0.71 21.39 -1.84
N HIS A 95 -1.54 20.41 -2.21
CA HIS A 95 -1.16 19.32 -3.12
C HIS A 95 -2.39 18.63 -3.71
N ASN A 96 -2.26 18.09 -4.93
CA ASN A 96 -3.27 17.26 -5.58
C ASN A 96 -2.63 16.19 -6.47
N GLY A 97 -2.46 15.00 -5.91
CA GLY A 97 -1.88 13.82 -6.57
C GLY A 97 -2.90 12.72 -6.91
N LEU A 98 -4.20 12.96 -6.78
CA LEU A 98 -5.23 11.91 -6.94
C LEU A 98 -5.21 11.22 -8.33
N ALA A 99 -4.74 11.94 -9.36
CA ALA A 99 -4.61 11.43 -10.73
C ALA A 99 -3.34 10.62 -10.98
N GLN A 100 -2.32 10.71 -10.12
CA GLN A 100 -0.99 10.10 -10.35
C GLN A 100 -0.97 8.57 -10.16
N THR A 101 -2.11 7.94 -9.97
CA THR A 101 -2.25 6.49 -9.76
C THR A 101 -2.00 5.64 -11.03
N GLY A 102 -1.64 6.27 -12.16
CA GLY A 102 -1.66 5.67 -13.51
C GLY A 102 -0.33 5.30 -14.17
N THR A 103 0.80 5.95 -13.86
CA THR A 103 2.03 5.80 -14.68
C THR A 103 3.26 5.37 -13.88
N PHE A 104 3.71 4.14 -14.17
CA PHE A 104 4.88 3.48 -13.59
C PHE A 104 6.19 3.98 -14.21
N THR A 105 6.69 5.13 -13.79
CA THR A 105 8.08 5.55 -14.09
C THR A 105 8.93 5.79 -12.85
N ASN A 106 8.33 5.79 -11.66
CA ASN A 106 9.02 6.06 -10.41
C ASN A 106 8.59 5.06 -9.31
N PRO A 107 9.51 4.32 -8.66
CA PRO A 107 9.19 3.45 -7.52
C PRO A 107 8.76 4.22 -6.26
N PHE A 108 8.86 5.55 -6.23
CA PHE A 108 8.47 6.40 -5.10
C PHE A 108 7.01 6.90 -5.26
N PHE A 109 6.03 6.08 -4.88
CA PHE A 109 4.65 6.53 -4.79
C PHE A 109 4.46 7.55 -3.67
N GLU A 110 3.55 8.51 -3.87
CA GLU A 110 3.08 9.42 -2.81
C GLU A 110 2.40 8.65 -1.68
N LEU A 111 1.73 7.53 -2.00
CA LEU A 111 1.28 6.53 -1.04
C LEU A 111 1.64 5.13 -1.55
N CYS A 112 2.38 4.37 -0.75
CA CYS A 112 2.63 2.94 -0.99
C CYS A 112 2.51 2.16 0.31
N ASN A 113 1.91 0.98 0.27
CA ASN A 113 2.02 0.05 1.40
C ASN A 113 3.47 -0.43 1.53
N SER A 114 3.95 -0.64 2.76
CA SER A 114 5.31 -1.11 3.07
C SER A 114 5.47 -2.62 2.87
N HIS A 115 4.65 -3.22 2.01
CA HIS A 115 4.55 -4.66 1.77
C HIS A 115 4.11 -5.49 2.99
N ILE A 116 3.72 -4.86 4.11
CA ILE A 116 3.31 -5.53 5.33
C ILE A 116 1.82 -5.27 5.58
N ILE A 117 1.01 -6.31 5.40
CA ILE A 117 -0.32 -6.39 6.03
C ILE A 117 -0.07 -6.89 7.45
N GLN A 118 -0.16 -6.01 8.44
CA GLN A 118 -0.04 -6.44 9.83
C GLN A 118 -1.40 -6.93 10.31
N ILE A 119 -1.44 -8.17 10.79
CA ILE A 119 -2.58 -8.76 11.49
C ILE A 119 -2.29 -8.65 12.99
N GLY A 120 -3.14 -7.97 13.75
CA GLY A 120 -2.95 -7.73 15.19
C GLY A 120 -2.97 -6.24 15.56
N PRO A 121 -2.94 -5.89 16.87
CA PRO A 121 -3.24 -4.54 17.31
C PRO A 121 -2.21 -3.54 16.75
N ALA A 122 -2.67 -2.65 15.87
CA ALA A 122 -1.85 -1.53 15.41
C ALA A 122 -1.45 -0.64 16.60
N PRO A 123 -0.24 -0.05 16.58
CA PRO A 123 0.16 0.94 17.59
C PRO A 123 -0.90 2.04 17.71
N GLY A 124 -1.43 2.23 18.92
CA GLY A 124 -2.45 3.26 19.19
C GLY A 124 -3.91 2.85 18.91
N CYS A 125 -4.19 1.56 18.68
CA CYS A 125 -5.57 1.08 18.58
C CYS A 125 -5.97 0.15 19.73
N ASN A 126 -6.46 0.75 20.82
CA ASN A 126 -6.99 0.01 21.98
C ASN A 126 -8.34 -0.67 21.70
N GLU A 127 -9.03 -0.28 20.62
CA GLU A 127 -10.37 -0.74 20.24
C GLU A 127 -10.35 -1.83 19.15
N CYS A 128 -9.16 -2.28 18.75
CA CYS A 128 -9.02 -3.19 17.63
C CYS A 128 -9.25 -4.64 18.08
N ASN A 129 -10.12 -5.36 17.36
CA ASN A 129 -10.35 -6.77 17.63
C ASN A 129 -9.11 -7.62 17.28
N VAL A 130 -8.92 -8.73 17.98
CA VAL A 130 -7.92 -9.74 17.61
C VAL A 130 -8.22 -10.24 16.20
N GLY A 131 -7.25 -10.12 15.29
CA GLY A 131 -7.39 -10.52 13.89
C GLY A 131 -7.79 -9.41 12.92
N GLU A 132 -8.02 -8.18 13.39
CA GLU A 132 -8.16 -7.03 12.48
C GLU A 132 -6.87 -6.81 11.68
N SER A 133 -7.03 -6.56 10.38
CA SER A 133 -5.93 -6.29 9.44
C SER A 133 -5.72 -4.80 9.27
N PHE A 134 -4.47 -4.38 9.28
CA PHE A 134 -4.05 -2.99 9.03
C PHE A 134 -3.17 -2.94 7.79
N ILE A 135 -3.35 -1.89 7.00
CA ILE A 135 -2.37 -1.52 5.99
C ILE A 135 -1.36 -0.58 6.65
N ILE A 136 -0.10 -0.97 6.59
CA ILE A 136 1.03 -0.10 6.89
C ILE A 136 1.60 0.39 5.57
N GLY A 137 1.89 1.68 5.49
CA GLY A 137 2.49 2.26 4.30
C GLY A 137 3.25 3.54 4.55
N GLY A 138 3.94 4.01 3.53
CA GLY A 138 4.54 5.33 3.47
C GLY A 138 3.61 6.32 2.79
N ILE A 139 3.59 7.54 3.32
CA ILE A 139 3.08 8.73 2.63
C ILE A 139 4.25 9.69 2.39
N ASN A 140 4.40 10.18 1.17
CA ASN A 140 5.53 10.98 0.74
C ASN A 140 5.05 12.25 0.07
N ASN A 141 5.80 13.33 0.27
CA ASN A 141 5.68 14.50 -0.59
C ASN A 141 6.02 14.13 -2.04
N PRO A 142 5.54 14.89 -3.03
CA PRO A 142 6.01 14.80 -4.41
C PRO A 142 7.54 14.96 -4.44
N GLY A 143 8.22 14.03 -5.10
CA GLY A 143 9.69 14.01 -5.17
C GLY A 143 10.40 13.45 -3.93
N GLY A 144 9.68 12.96 -2.92
CA GLY A 144 10.25 12.15 -1.83
C GLY A 144 11.04 12.92 -0.77
N ASN A 145 10.96 14.25 -0.73
CA ASN A 145 11.71 15.07 0.23
C ASN A 145 11.16 14.99 1.68
N ALA A 146 9.93 14.56 1.88
CA ALA A 146 9.37 14.30 3.21
C ALA A 146 8.59 12.98 3.19
N SER A 147 8.76 12.16 4.22
CA SER A 147 8.15 10.83 4.32
C SER A 147 7.60 10.61 5.73
N SER A 148 6.43 9.99 5.79
CA SER A 148 5.76 9.59 7.03
C SER A 148 5.21 8.18 6.86
N THR A 149 4.93 7.53 7.98
CA THR A 149 4.27 6.23 7.98
C THR A 149 2.78 6.44 8.22
N PHE A 150 1.94 5.61 7.61
CA PHE A 150 0.53 5.55 7.91
C PHE A 150 0.09 4.14 8.34
N TYR A 151 -0.91 4.09 9.20
CA TYR A 151 -1.67 2.89 9.55
C TYR A 151 -3.13 3.11 9.16
N ALA A 152 -3.68 2.26 8.29
CA ALA A 152 -5.07 2.36 7.87
C ALA A 152 -5.85 1.08 8.24
N ARG A 153 -7.06 1.26 8.79
CA ARG A 153 -8.05 0.19 8.96
C ARG A 153 -9.42 0.61 8.44
N LYS A 154 -10.23 -0.38 8.05
CA LYS A 154 -11.63 -0.18 7.72
C LYS A 154 -12.44 0.04 9.00
N ILE A 155 -13.39 0.97 8.93
CA ILE A 155 -14.39 1.21 9.97
C ILE A 155 -15.74 1.55 9.33
N ILE A 156 -16.80 1.53 10.13
CA ILE A 156 -18.07 2.17 9.79
C ILE A 156 -18.17 3.46 10.60
N HIS A 157 -18.44 4.58 9.93
CA HIS A 157 -18.64 5.87 10.58
C HIS A 157 -20.00 6.43 10.19
N ASN A 158 -20.89 6.60 11.15
CA ASN A 158 -22.27 7.05 10.93
C ASN A 158 -23.02 6.23 9.86
N GLY A 159 -22.82 4.91 9.86
CA GLY A 159 -23.44 3.98 8.90
C GLY A 159 -22.78 3.94 7.52
N LEU A 160 -21.75 4.77 7.27
CA LEU A 160 -21.04 4.81 5.99
C LEU A 160 -19.71 4.04 6.04
N PRO A 161 -19.30 3.37 4.95
CA PRO A 161 -17.95 2.82 4.83
C PRO A 161 -16.90 3.92 4.98
N ALA A 162 -15.92 3.67 5.84
CA ALA A 162 -14.85 4.63 6.13
C ALA A 162 -13.52 3.91 6.40
N ILE A 163 -12.45 4.70 6.48
CA ILE A 163 -11.16 4.29 7.03
C ILE A 163 -10.82 5.16 8.24
N SER A 164 -10.19 4.54 9.24
CA SER A 164 -9.40 5.28 10.22
C SER A 164 -7.95 5.19 9.78
N ILE A 165 -7.32 6.34 9.55
CA ILE A 165 -5.91 6.43 9.17
C ILE A 165 -5.15 7.26 10.21
N LEU A 166 -4.02 6.73 10.69
CA LEU A 166 -3.07 7.45 11.54
C LEU A 166 -1.83 7.72 10.72
N ILE A 167 -1.43 8.99 10.57
CA ILE A 167 -0.21 9.42 9.89
C ILE A 167 0.74 10.03 10.92
N HIS A 168 1.96 9.52 10.99
CA HIS A 168 2.98 10.02 11.91
C HIS A 168 4.36 10.07 11.24
N HIS A 169 5.24 10.93 11.76
CA HIS A 169 6.59 11.08 11.25
C HIS A 169 7.32 9.73 11.19
N SER A 170 7.92 9.45 10.03
CA SER A 170 8.94 8.41 9.96
C SER A 170 10.17 8.90 10.70
N ILE A 171 10.76 8.05 11.55
CA ILE A 171 11.98 8.39 12.30
C ILE A 171 13.15 8.40 11.30
N GLY A 172 13.51 9.58 10.80
CA GLY A 172 14.68 9.81 9.96
C GLY A 172 15.41 11.05 10.48
N GLY A 173 16.66 10.91 10.88
CA GLY A 173 17.48 12.04 11.31
C GLY A 173 17.81 12.92 10.10
N ALA A 174 17.31 14.14 10.08
CA ALA A 174 17.88 15.15 9.20
C ALA A 174 19.34 15.38 9.63
N PRO A 175 20.30 15.54 8.69
CA PRO A 175 21.63 16.01 9.03
C PRO A 175 21.52 17.30 9.84
N GLU A 176 22.31 17.42 10.90
CA GLU A 176 22.40 18.62 11.71
C GLU A 176 22.63 19.82 10.77
N ASN A 177 21.77 20.85 10.85
CA ASN A 177 21.70 22.04 9.99
C ASN A 177 20.84 22.00 8.70
N ASN A 178 20.18 20.89 8.38
CA ASN A 178 19.16 20.89 7.32
C ASN A 178 17.76 21.08 7.90
N PRO A 179 16.94 22.01 7.37
CA PRO A 179 15.56 22.16 7.82
C PRO A 179 14.77 20.90 7.50
N THR A 180 13.98 20.43 8.47
CA THR A 180 13.04 19.32 8.24
C THR A 180 12.05 19.72 7.16
N PRO A 181 11.95 18.97 6.05
CA PRO A 181 11.02 19.29 4.98
C PRO A 181 9.57 19.32 5.47
N THR A 182 8.83 20.36 5.08
CA THR A 182 7.41 20.50 5.44
C THR A 182 6.57 19.45 4.72
N ASN A 183 5.73 18.73 5.45
CA ASN A 183 4.78 17.79 4.87
C ASN A 183 3.66 18.56 4.13
N LEU A 184 3.36 18.17 2.90
CA LEU A 184 2.19 18.66 2.14
C LEU A 184 0.90 17.93 2.53
N TYR A 185 1.01 16.84 3.30
CA TYR A 185 -0.08 16.10 3.92
C TYR A 185 -0.16 16.40 5.42
N PRO A 186 -1.35 16.30 6.04
CA PRO A 186 -1.49 16.51 7.47
C PRO A 186 -1.06 15.27 8.27
N LEU A 187 -0.59 15.49 9.50
CA LEU A 187 -0.29 14.45 10.47
C LEU A 187 -1.44 14.27 11.46
N GLY A 188 -1.52 13.10 12.07
CA GLY A 188 -2.52 12.77 13.08
C GLY A 188 -3.48 11.65 12.65
N LYS A 189 -4.58 11.52 13.39
CA LYS A 189 -5.61 10.50 13.17
C LYS A 189 -6.81 11.12 12.45
N PHE A 190 -7.24 10.48 11.37
CA PHE A 190 -8.37 10.90 10.56
C PHE A 190 -9.38 9.77 10.43
N ILE A 191 -10.66 10.12 10.49
CA ILE A 191 -11.77 9.25 10.07
C ILE A 191 -12.23 9.77 8.71
N MET A 192 -12.01 8.99 7.66
CA MET A 192 -12.25 9.39 6.28
C MET A 192 -13.36 8.54 5.69
N VAL A 193 -14.43 9.17 5.22
CA VAL A 193 -15.60 8.48 4.64
C VAL A 193 -15.33 8.17 3.18
N LYS A 194 -15.72 6.99 2.70
CA LYS A 194 -15.60 6.60 1.28
C LYS A 194 -16.59 7.41 0.43
N VAL A 195 -16.16 7.90 -0.73
CA VAL A 195 -16.94 8.82 -1.59
C VAL A 195 -17.11 8.37 -3.04
N ASP A 196 -16.67 7.15 -3.38
CA ASP A 196 -16.81 6.51 -4.70
C ASP A 196 -17.36 5.08 -4.63
#